data_AF-A0A2V9S1J5-F1
#
_entry.id   AF-A0A2V9S1J5-F1
#
_cell.length_a   1.000
_cell.length_b   1.000
_cell.length_c   1.000
_cell.angle_alpha   90.00
_cell.angle_beta   90.00
_cell.angle_gamma   90.00
#
_symmetry.space_group_name_H-M   'P 1'
#
loop_
_entity.id
_entity.type
_entity.pdbx_description
1 polymer ?
#
loop_
_entity_poly.entity_id
_entity_poly.type
_entity_poly.pdbx_seq_one_letter_code
_entity_poly.pdbx_strand_id
1 'polypeptide(L)'
;MKPLDWVHAGFVVVWGLLLTPTLVFAQLNERVWNFDRDTTGTIAAGFTSALTGRGTIGQWVVTSDPSAPSPPKVLAQTTKDTTDYRFPLAIVEDTSYRDLVLSVKFKTISGRVDQGAGLIFRLKDKDNYYIMRANALEDNFRLYHVVNGRRVQFAGANFKVTPQTWHQIKVEARGDEFQCSYDGQLRFTAKDNTFKDAGRIGLWTKADSVIYFDDLTVKDLSGTKSVLSSGHIVAQKLIDDLAAKHPEFVRIGLHVTPPDKEKNIIVASNIPAKIGQTSDSEDLTAMKSGTPVVLKEGEYLDVTLPLHDSTGKLIGAVGLTLKPGPGEREADAIRRARATARELERQIPSKARLFDPTA
;
A
#
# COMPACT_ATOMS: atom_id res chain seq x y z
N MET A 1 -38.31 31.05 -70.39
CA MET A 1 -38.95 29.72 -70.54
C MET A 1 -38.67 28.89 -69.30
N LYS A 2 -39.66 28.09 -68.91
CA LYS A 2 -39.63 27.05 -67.86
C LYS A 2 -38.65 25.90 -68.22
N PRO A 3 -38.37 24.95 -67.30
CA PRO A 3 -37.04 24.55 -66.84
C PRO A 3 -36.51 23.26 -67.51
N LEU A 4 -35.32 22.81 -67.12
CA LEU A 4 -34.88 21.43 -67.37
C LEU A 4 -34.23 20.83 -66.12
N ASP A 5 -34.88 19.79 -65.60
CA ASP A 5 -34.50 18.93 -64.49
C ASP A 5 -33.28 18.07 -64.81
N TRP A 6 -32.34 17.92 -63.86
CA TRP A 6 -31.40 16.82 -63.85
C TRP A 6 -31.24 16.20 -62.45
N VAL A 7 -31.88 15.03 -62.32
CA VAL A 7 -31.48 13.76 -61.68
C VAL A 7 -30.87 13.79 -60.27
N HIS A 8 -31.60 13.14 -59.36
CA HIS A 8 -31.21 12.82 -57.98
C HIS A 8 -30.11 11.76 -57.92
N ALA A 9 -29.01 12.05 -57.23
CA ALA A 9 -28.09 11.04 -56.70
C ALA A 9 -28.26 10.99 -55.17
N GLY A 10 -28.94 9.96 -54.67
CA GLY A 10 -29.14 9.73 -53.24
C GLY A 10 -27.84 9.29 -52.57
N PHE A 11 -27.29 10.14 -51.71
CA PHE A 11 -26.28 9.74 -50.73
C PHE A 11 -26.99 9.22 -49.47
N VAL A 12 -26.93 7.91 -49.24
CA VAL A 12 -27.28 7.32 -47.95
C VAL A 12 -26.08 7.54 -47.02
N VAL A 13 -26.16 8.54 -46.15
CA VAL A 13 -25.21 8.73 -45.04
C VAL A 13 -25.64 7.81 -43.89
N VAL A 14 -24.96 6.68 -43.75
CA VAL A 14 -25.09 5.82 -42.57
C VAL A 14 -24.36 6.51 -41.41
N TRP A 15 -25.11 7.07 -40.47
CA TRP A 15 -24.58 7.50 -39.18
C TRP A 15 -24.25 6.25 -38.35
N GLY A 16 -23.00 5.82 -38.39
CA GLY A 16 -22.49 4.82 -37.46
C GLY A 16 -22.46 5.40 -36.05
N LEU A 17 -23.38 4.96 -35.19
CA LEU A 17 -23.30 5.19 -33.75
C LEU A 17 -22.07 4.47 -33.21
N LEU A 18 -20.96 5.18 -33.06
CA LEU A 18 -19.81 4.73 -32.28
C LEU A 18 -20.22 4.72 -30.81
N LEU A 19 -20.70 3.56 -30.34
CA LEU A 19 -20.78 3.25 -28.92
C LEU A 19 -19.35 3.18 -28.38
N THR A 20 -18.87 4.29 -27.82
CA THR A 20 -17.63 4.27 -27.03
C THR A 20 -17.91 3.48 -25.74
N PRO A 21 -17.17 2.41 -25.45
CA PRO A 21 -17.29 1.76 -24.16
C PRO A 21 -16.81 2.76 -23.11
N THR A 22 -17.72 3.22 -22.27
CA THR A 22 -17.37 3.94 -21.05
C THR A 22 -16.63 2.94 -20.16
N LEU A 23 -15.32 3.12 -20.04
CA LEU A 23 -14.51 2.45 -19.04
C LEU A 23 -15.03 2.88 -17.67
N VAL A 24 -15.88 2.04 -17.08
CA VAL A 24 -16.21 2.13 -15.65
C VAL A 24 -14.95 1.65 -14.92
N PHE A 25 -14.11 2.59 -14.48
CA PHE A 25 -13.08 2.27 -13.52
C PHE A 25 -13.77 1.71 -12.28
N ALA A 26 -13.35 0.51 -11.85
CA ALA A 26 -13.73 0.00 -10.54
C ALA A 26 -13.27 1.04 -9.51
N GLN A 27 -14.24 1.76 -8.95
CA GLN A 27 -14.02 2.72 -7.91
C GLN A 27 -13.43 1.94 -6.74
N LEU A 28 -12.13 2.12 -6.49
CA LEU A 28 -11.49 1.58 -5.30
C LEU A 28 -12.34 2.00 -4.10
N ASN A 29 -12.61 1.10 -3.16
CA ASN A 29 -13.41 1.33 -1.95
C ASN A 29 -12.69 2.33 -1.02
N GLU A 30 -12.59 3.58 -1.46
CA GLU A 30 -12.06 4.72 -0.75
C GLU A 30 -13.23 5.46 -0.11
N ARG A 31 -13.16 5.65 1.20
CA ARG A 31 -14.11 6.46 1.96
C ARG A 31 -13.37 7.70 2.46
N VAL A 32 -14.03 8.84 2.34
CA VAL A 32 -13.52 10.14 2.78
C VAL A 32 -14.51 10.77 3.75
N TRP A 33 -14.01 11.30 4.85
CA TRP A 33 -14.73 12.13 5.81
C TRP A 33 -14.06 13.50 5.86
N ASN A 34 -14.66 14.46 5.15
CA ASN A 34 -14.25 15.85 5.11
C ASN A 34 -15.09 16.79 5.99
N PHE A 35 -16.11 16.24 6.66
CA PHE A 35 -16.94 16.94 7.67
C PHE A 35 -17.81 18.12 7.18
N ASP A 36 -17.69 18.55 5.92
CA ASP A 36 -18.38 19.72 5.38
C ASP A 36 -19.91 19.63 5.42
N ARG A 37 -20.43 18.42 5.27
CA ARG A 37 -21.87 18.13 5.30
C ARG A 37 -22.40 17.82 6.69
N ASP A 38 -21.52 17.68 7.68
CA ASP A 38 -21.92 17.38 9.05
C ASP A 38 -22.49 18.59 9.78
N THR A 39 -23.23 18.32 10.86
CA THR A 39 -23.91 19.33 11.66
C THR A 39 -22.94 19.98 12.65
N THR A 40 -22.74 21.30 12.54
CA THR A 40 -21.89 22.07 13.44
C THR A 40 -22.29 21.90 14.91
N GLY A 41 -21.30 21.82 15.81
CA GLY A 41 -21.50 21.69 17.26
C GLY A 41 -21.80 20.27 17.74
N THR A 42 -21.90 19.30 16.82
CA THR A 42 -22.08 17.88 17.13
C THR A 42 -20.89 17.06 16.64
N ILE A 43 -20.70 15.85 17.16
CA ILE A 43 -19.75 14.91 16.57
C ILE A 43 -20.20 14.57 15.15
N ALA A 44 -19.25 14.34 14.24
CA ALA A 44 -19.56 13.96 12.85
C ALA A 44 -20.43 12.70 12.78
N ALA A 45 -21.30 12.62 11.77
CA ALA A 45 -22.18 11.47 11.59
C ALA A 45 -21.38 10.18 11.42
N GLY A 46 -21.80 9.12 12.12
CA GLY A 46 -21.10 7.83 12.11
C GLY A 46 -19.85 7.77 12.99
N PHE A 47 -19.57 8.79 13.81
CA PHE A 47 -18.49 8.76 14.78
C PHE A 47 -19.02 8.61 16.22
N THR A 48 -18.28 7.88 17.05
CA THR A 48 -18.51 7.84 18.50
C THR A 48 -17.27 8.29 19.26
N SER A 49 -17.49 8.84 20.45
CA SER A 49 -16.40 9.23 21.35
C SER A 49 -16.09 8.09 22.32
N ALA A 50 -14.81 7.82 22.55
CA ALA A 50 -14.34 6.90 23.57
C ALA A 50 -13.08 7.45 24.26
N LEU A 51 -12.68 6.81 25.35
CA LEU A 51 -11.51 7.20 26.14
C LEU A 51 -10.71 5.98 26.57
N THR A 52 -9.42 5.99 26.22
CA THR A 52 -8.41 5.15 26.86
C THR A 52 -7.77 5.95 27.99
N GLY A 53 -7.47 5.28 29.10
CA GLY A 53 -6.81 5.90 30.24
C GLY A 53 -7.78 6.65 31.16
N ARG A 54 -7.35 7.83 31.64
CA ARG A 54 -8.02 8.58 32.72
C ARG A 54 -8.51 9.95 32.23
N GLY A 55 -9.18 10.68 33.11
CA GLY A 55 -9.67 12.03 32.85
C GLY A 55 -11.04 12.03 32.17
N THR A 56 -11.43 13.18 31.64
CA THR A 56 -12.73 13.39 30.98
C THR A 56 -12.77 12.73 29.59
N ILE A 57 -13.94 12.28 29.13
CA ILE A 57 -14.09 11.85 27.73
C ILE A 57 -13.84 13.02 26.76
N GLY A 58 -13.37 12.73 25.55
CA GLY A 58 -13.17 13.76 24.52
C GLY A 58 -14.49 14.33 24.02
N GLN A 59 -14.57 15.66 23.96
CA GLN A 59 -15.57 16.34 23.14
C GLN A 59 -15.02 16.52 21.73
N TRP A 60 -15.75 15.94 20.79
CA TRP A 60 -15.47 16.01 19.36
C TRP A 60 -16.64 16.74 18.70
N VAL A 61 -16.35 17.85 18.03
CA VAL A 61 -17.37 18.71 17.43
C VAL A 61 -16.96 19.13 16.04
N VAL A 62 -17.92 19.11 15.11
CA VAL A 62 -17.76 19.72 13.80
C VAL A 62 -17.83 21.23 13.96
N THR A 63 -16.84 21.95 13.45
CA THR A 63 -16.75 23.41 13.53
C THR A 63 -16.26 23.98 12.21
N SER A 64 -16.47 25.28 11.98
CA SER A 64 -15.94 25.94 10.79
C SER A 64 -14.46 26.27 10.95
N ASP A 65 -13.70 26.07 9.88
CA ASP A 65 -12.35 26.58 9.71
C ASP A 65 -12.13 26.93 8.23
N PRO A 66 -12.04 28.22 7.85
CA PRO A 66 -11.86 28.60 6.45
C PRO A 66 -10.49 28.20 5.89
N SER A 67 -9.52 27.84 6.74
CA SER A 67 -8.21 27.35 6.30
C SER A 67 -8.20 25.84 6.11
N ALA A 68 -9.32 25.13 6.33
CA ALA A 68 -9.43 23.69 6.16
C ALA A 68 -9.01 23.26 4.74
N PRO A 69 -8.33 22.10 4.60
CA PRO A 69 -7.98 21.54 3.30
C PRO A 69 -9.18 21.36 2.36
N SER A 70 -10.33 20.95 2.91
CA SER A 70 -11.64 20.99 2.27
C SER A 70 -12.55 21.88 3.11
N PRO A 71 -12.68 23.18 2.78
CA PRO A 71 -13.54 24.07 3.54
C PRO A 71 -15.03 23.79 3.26
N PRO A 72 -15.94 24.09 4.21
CA PRO A 72 -15.72 25.03 5.31
C PRO A 72 -15.58 24.42 6.72
N LYS A 73 -15.62 23.10 6.90
CA LYS A 73 -15.70 22.49 8.24
C LYS A 73 -14.60 21.48 8.53
N VAL A 74 -14.40 21.22 9.82
CA VAL A 74 -13.42 20.27 10.35
C VAL A 74 -14.03 19.55 11.55
N LEU A 75 -13.51 18.37 11.88
CA LEU A 75 -13.78 17.72 13.15
C LEU A 75 -12.72 18.13 14.17
N ALA A 76 -13.14 18.74 15.28
CA ALA A 76 -12.26 19.25 16.31
C ALA A 76 -12.40 18.45 17.61
N GLN A 77 -11.27 18.03 18.19
CA GLN A 77 -11.23 17.74 19.63
C GLN A 77 -11.07 19.07 20.37
N THR A 78 -11.93 19.35 21.35
CA THR A 78 -11.93 20.65 22.05
C THR A 78 -11.68 20.58 23.56
N THR A 79 -11.66 19.39 24.17
CA THR A 79 -11.48 19.24 25.61
C THR A 79 -10.02 19.40 26.03
N LYS A 80 -9.76 20.38 26.89
CA LYS A 80 -8.43 20.80 27.38
C LYS A 80 -8.04 20.20 28.74
N ASP A 81 -8.43 18.95 29.00
CA ASP A 81 -8.12 18.27 30.25
C ASP A 81 -6.64 17.87 30.29
N THR A 82 -5.89 18.39 31.26
CA THR A 82 -4.43 18.24 31.37
C THR A 82 -3.96 16.89 31.90
N THR A 83 -4.86 15.92 32.10
CA THR A 83 -4.48 14.57 32.53
C THR A 83 -3.55 13.93 31.49
N ASP A 84 -2.32 13.58 31.87
CA ASP A 84 -1.31 13.11 30.91
C ASP A 84 -1.71 11.81 30.20
N TYR A 85 -2.12 10.79 30.97
CA TYR A 85 -2.54 9.49 30.45
C TYR A 85 -4.02 9.47 30.06
N ARG A 86 -4.43 10.47 29.29
CA ARG A 86 -5.78 10.66 28.75
C ARG A 86 -5.71 10.61 27.23
N PHE A 87 -6.39 9.64 26.61
CA PHE A 87 -6.36 9.47 25.17
C PHE A 87 -7.78 9.48 24.58
N PRO A 88 -8.30 10.67 24.21
CA PRO A 88 -9.58 10.79 23.52
C PRO A 88 -9.55 10.11 22.16
N LEU A 89 -10.62 9.38 21.85
CA LEU A 89 -10.84 8.70 20.58
C LEU A 89 -12.09 9.25 19.90
N ALA A 90 -12.03 9.47 18.58
CA ALA A 90 -13.21 9.56 17.73
C ALA A 90 -13.19 8.35 16.78
N ILE A 91 -14.06 7.39 17.03
CA ILE A 91 -14.09 6.10 16.34
C ILE A 91 -15.08 6.19 15.19
N VAL A 92 -14.68 5.78 13.99
CA VAL A 92 -15.57 5.65 12.84
C VAL A 92 -16.32 4.33 12.96
N GLU A 93 -17.63 4.39 13.15
CA GLU A 93 -18.47 3.20 13.17
C GLU A 93 -18.64 2.61 11.76
N ASP A 94 -19.11 1.37 11.70
CA ASP A 94 -19.27 0.62 10.44
C ASP A 94 -17.98 0.56 9.61
N THR A 95 -16.85 0.44 10.30
CA THR A 95 -15.52 0.19 9.71
C THR A 95 -14.90 -1.06 10.32
N SER A 96 -14.20 -1.85 9.51
CA SER A 96 -13.32 -2.92 10.01
C SER A 96 -12.32 -3.26 8.92
N TYR A 97 -11.05 -2.90 9.14
CA TYR A 97 -9.98 -3.09 8.17
C TYR A 97 -8.77 -3.75 8.81
N ARG A 98 -8.25 -4.78 8.13
CA ARG A 98 -6.95 -5.39 8.47
C ARG A 98 -5.85 -4.70 7.67
N ASP A 99 -5.98 -4.74 6.35
CA ASP A 99 -5.03 -4.10 5.44
C ASP A 99 -5.69 -2.83 4.87
N LEU A 100 -5.02 -1.69 5.05
CA LEU A 100 -5.57 -0.39 4.67
C LEU A 100 -4.50 0.64 4.35
N VAL A 101 -4.85 1.64 3.55
CA VAL A 101 -4.19 2.95 3.56
C VAL A 101 -5.10 3.89 4.33
N LEU A 102 -4.60 4.46 5.43
CA LEU A 102 -5.31 5.43 6.26
C LEU A 102 -4.54 6.73 6.28
N SER A 103 -5.20 7.85 6.01
CA SER A 103 -4.61 9.17 6.15
C SER A 103 -5.58 10.18 6.74
N VAL A 104 -5.06 11.23 7.36
CA VAL A 104 -5.84 12.39 7.78
C VAL A 104 -4.99 13.64 7.69
N LYS A 105 -5.61 14.77 7.40
CA LYS A 105 -4.99 16.09 7.55
C LYS A 105 -5.33 16.64 8.93
N PHE A 106 -4.34 17.22 9.61
CA PHE A 106 -4.52 17.75 10.95
C PHE A 106 -3.88 19.12 11.08
N LYS A 107 -4.42 19.94 11.99
CA LYS A 107 -3.86 21.21 12.42
C LYS A 107 -3.88 21.27 13.95
N THR A 108 -2.71 21.41 14.54
CA THR A 108 -2.56 21.58 15.99
C THR A 108 -2.93 23.00 16.39
N ILE A 109 -3.90 23.15 17.30
CA ILE A 109 -4.40 24.45 17.73
C ILE A 109 -3.76 24.88 19.05
N SER A 110 -3.85 24.05 20.08
CA SER A 110 -3.31 24.37 21.40
C SER A 110 -3.15 23.13 22.27
N GLY A 111 -2.43 23.29 23.37
CA GLY A 111 -2.25 22.26 24.41
C GLY A 111 -0.95 22.56 25.15
N ARG A 112 -0.98 22.48 26.48
CA ARG A 112 0.19 22.71 27.33
C ARG A 112 0.90 21.39 27.66
N VAL A 113 0.13 20.32 27.87
CA VAL A 113 0.68 19.02 28.24
C VAL A 113 1.07 18.24 27.00
N ASP A 114 0.23 18.29 25.95
CA ASP A 114 0.52 17.63 24.69
C ASP A 114 -0.08 18.40 23.52
N GLN A 115 0.47 18.16 22.32
CA GLN A 115 -0.06 18.67 21.06
C GLN A 115 -0.02 17.55 20.01
N GLY A 116 -0.63 16.42 20.38
CA GLY A 116 -0.58 15.16 19.67
C GLY A 116 -1.82 14.93 18.83
N ALA A 117 -1.64 14.83 17.52
CA ALA A 117 -2.65 14.39 16.56
C ALA A 117 -2.35 12.97 16.11
N GLY A 118 -3.35 12.10 16.04
CA GLY A 118 -3.12 10.72 15.64
C GLY A 118 -4.26 10.05 14.91
N LEU A 119 -3.87 9.00 14.17
CA LEU A 119 -4.75 8.00 13.59
C LEU A 119 -4.78 6.76 14.48
N ILE A 120 -5.95 6.12 14.60
CA ILE A 120 -6.08 4.77 15.16
C ILE A 120 -6.52 3.80 14.08
N PHE A 121 -5.99 2.59 14.12
CA PHE A 121 -6.31 1.53 13.17
C PHE A 121 -6.23 0.15 13.84
N ARG A 122 -6.94 -0.82 13.25
CA ARG A 122 -7.20 -2.14 13.83
C ARG A 122 -7.72 -2.04 15.26
N LEU A 123 -8.60 -1.06 15.52
CA LEU A 123 -9.21 -0.88 16.82
C LEU A 123 -10.22 -1.98 17.09
N LYS A 124 -9.91 -2.83 18.08
CA LYS A 124 -10.83 -3.83 18.61
C LYS A 124 -11.81 -3.18 19.57
N ASP A 125 -11.26 -2.47 20.54
CA ASP A 125 -11.98 -1.73 21.56
C ASP A 125 -11.14 -0.51 22.02
N LYS A 126 -11.69 0.28 22.94
CA LYS A 126 -11.05 1.51 23.43
C LYS A 126 -9.69 1.29 24.09
N ASP A 127 -9.28 0.06 24.40
CA ASP A 127 -8.04 -0.26 25.11
C ASP A 127 -7.10 -1.14 24.28
N ASN A 128 -7.45 -1.46 23.03
CA ASN A 128 -6.72 -2.38 22.15
C ASN A 128 -6.70 -1.91 20.67
N TYR A 129 -5.63 -1.25 20.24
CA TYR A 129 -5.50 -0.64 18.91
C TYR A 129 -4.06 -0.15 18.60
N TYR A 130 -3.76 0.15 17.33
CA TYR A 130 -2.54 0.86 16.94
C TYR A 130 -2.75 2.38 16.87
N ILE A 131 -1.69 3.16 17.09
CA ILE A 131 -1.67 4.62 16.97
C ILE A 131 -0.50 5.05 16.10
N MET A 132 -0.75 5.93 15.13
CA MET A 132 0.29 6.75 14.50
C MET A 132 0.08 8.22 14.91
N ARG A 133 1.05 8.81 15.61
CA ARG A 133 0.95 10.13 16.25
C ARG A 133 2.02 11.09 15.74
N ALA A 134 1.62 12.28 15.31
CA ALA A 134 2.49 13.45 15.20
C ALA A 134 2.30 14.38 16.41
N ASN A 135 3.38 14.91 16.97
CA ASN A 135 3.31 15.79 18.14
C ASN A 135 4.16 17.06 17.94
N ALA A 136 3.52 18.22 18.07
CA ALA A 136 4.11 19.53 17.84
C ALA A 136 4.90 20.12 19.03
N LEU A 137 4.67 19.65 20.26
CA LEU A 137 5.48 20.04 21.42
C LEU A 137 6.77 19.23 21.51
N GLU A 138 6.69 17.95 21.19
CA GLU A 138 7.82 17.01 21.32
C GLU A 138 8.63 16.84 20.04
N ASP A 139 8.23 17.49 18.94
CA ASP A 139 8.89 17.42 17.62
C ASP A 139 9.18 15.97 17.18
N ASN A 140 8.14 15.14 17.20
CA ASN A 140 8.26 13.74 16.83
C ASN A 140 7.02 13.15 16.16
N PHE A 141 7.27 12.02 15.50
CA PHE A 141 6.28 11.22 14.79
C PHE A 141 6.48 9.76 15.15
N ARG A 142 5.48 9.15 15.78
CA ARG A 142 5.64 7.88 16.51
C ARG A 142 4.55 6.89 16.14
N LEU A 143 4.89 5.61 16.22
CA LEU A 143 3.98 4.50 16.08
C LEU A 143 3.94 3.71 17.39
N TYR A 144 2.72 3.44 17.87
CA TYR A 144 2.45 2.72 19.12
C TYR A 144 1.45 1.61 18.90
N HIS A 145 1.49 0.60 19.76
CA HIS A 145 0.31 -0.22 20.05
C HIS A 145 -0.21 0.14 21.45
N VAL A 146 -1.49 -0.08 21.68
CA VAL A 146 -2.12 -0.02 22.99
C VAL A 146 -2.70 -1.40 23.26
N VAL A 147 -2.26 -2.05 24.33
CA VAL A 147 -2.78 -3.36 24.76
C VAL A 147 -3.27 -3.23 26.19
N ASN A 148 -4.54 -3.56 26.43
CA ASN A 148 -5.19 -3.39 27.73
C ASN A 148 -4.99 -1.97 28.31
N GLY A 149 -5.11 -0.96 27.46
CA GLY A 149 -4.98 0.45 27.81
C GLY A 149 -3.53 0.91 27.98
N ARG A 150 -2.54 0.00 27.88
CA ARG A 150 -1.12 0.34 27.98
C ARG A 150 -0.52 0.63 26.60
N ARG A 151 -0.20 1.89 26.37
CA ARG A 151 0.50 2.36 25.17
C ARG A 151 2.00 2.04 25.22
N VAL A 152 2.53 1.42 24.17
CA VAL A 152 3.96 1.11 23.98
C VAL A 152 4.40 1.58 22.60
N GLN A 153 5.50 2.32 22.56
CA GLN A 153 6.11 2.78 21.31
C GLN A 153 6.97 1.66 20.72
N PHE A 154 6.91 1.46 19.41
CA PHE A 154 7.79 0.49 18.74
C PHE A 154 8.48 1.05 17.49
N ALA A 155 8.08 2.22 16.98
CA ALA A 155 8.80 2.91 15.90
C ALA A 155 8.58 4.42 15.93
N GLY A 156 9.42 5.16 15.20
CA GLY A 156 9.24 6.60 15.05
C GLY A 156 10.43 7.34 14.44
N ALA A 157 10.21 8.62 14.19
CA ALA A 157 11.22 9.59 13.76
C ALA A 157 11.05 10.90 14.54
N ASN A 158 12.11 11.70 14.63
CA ASN A 158 12.09 13.03 15.25
C ASN A 158 12.26 14.09 14.17
N PHE A 159 11.37 15.07 14.14
CA PHE A 159 11.42 16.23 13.25
C PHE A 159 10.40 17.28 13.69
N LYS A 160 10.59 18.52 13.24
CA LYS A 160 9.68 19.62 13.58
C LYS A 160 8.28 19.35 13.04
N VAL A 161 7.30 19.33 13.93
CA VAL A 161 5.87 19.37 13.58
C VAL A 161 5.40 20.78 13.88
N THR A 162 5.11 21.56 12.83
CA THR A 162 4.79 22.99 12.97
C THR A 162 3.35 23.16 13.46
N PRO A 163 3.11 23.80 14.61
CA PRO A 163 1.74 24.07 15.08
C PRO A 163 1.04 25.10 14.18
N GLN A 164 -0.28 25.20 14.24
CA GLN A 164 -1.11 26.14 13.46
C GLN A 164 -1.03 25.99 11.93
N THR A 165 -0.41 24.91 11.45
CA THR A 165 -0.29 24.58 10.03
C THR A 165 -0.97 23.23 9.75
N TRP A 166 -1.59 23.10 8.57
CA TRP A 166 -2.13 21.83 8.12
C TRP A 166 -1.02 20.90 7.64
N HIS A 167 -1.03 19.71 8.18
CA HIS A 167 -0.12 18.62 7.82
C HIS A 167 -0.92 17.34 7.56
N GLN A 168 -0.31 16.35 6.91
CA GLN A 168 -0.91 15.04 6.67
C GLN A 168 -0.06 13.94 7.30
N ILE A 169 -0.71 13.02 8.01
CA ILE A 169 -0.13 11.73 8.37
C ILE A 169 -0.82 10.62 7.59
N LYS A 170 -0.04 9.63 7.13
CA LYS A 170 -0.55 8.45 6.42
C LYS A 170 0.14 7.18 6.89
N VAL A 171 -0.64 6.14 7.14
CA VAL A 171 -0.14 4.78 7.35
C VAL A 171 -0.68 3.87 6.24
N GLU A 172 0.21 3.12 5.60
CA GLU A 172 -0.16 1.93 4.83
C GLU A 172 0.16 0.71 5.67
N ALA A 173 -0.87 -0.05 6.02
CA ALA A 173 -0.79 -1.25 6.83
C ALA A 173 -1.12 -2.48 5.98
N ARG A 174 -0.20 -3.45 5.92
CA ARG A 174 -0.36 -4.73 5.23
C ARG A 174 0.23 -5.85 6.07
N GLY A 175 -0.60 -6.80 6.50
CA GLY A 175 -0.12 -7.87 7.39
C GLY A 175 0.45 -7.28 8.68
N ASP A 176 1.71 -7.53 8.98
CA ASP A 176 2.43 -6.95 10.13
C ASP A 176 3.32 -5.75 9.76
N GLU A 177 3.32 -5.32 8.50
CA GLU A 177 4.15 -4.22 8.00
C GLU A 177 3.40 -2.89 7.93
N PHE A 178 4.06 -1.83 8.39
CA PHE A 178 3.55 -0.46 8.39
C PHE A 178 4.51 0.49 7.69
N GLN A 179 4.02 1.25 6.71
CA GLN A 179 4.74 2.37 6.10
C GLN A 179 4.12 3.67 6.58
N CYS A 180 4.90 4.52 7.25
CA CYS A 180 4.42 5.73 7.90
C CYS A 180 4.97 6.97 7.19
N SER A 181 4.09 7.77 6.61
CA SER A 181 4.42 9.00 5.89
C SER A 181 3.91 10.24 6.62
N TYR A 182 4.64 11.33 6.47
CA TYR A 182 4.27 12.66 6.94
C TYR A 182 4.47 13.66 5.79
N ASP A 183 3.42 14.39 5.43
CA ASP A 183 3.37 15.30 4.28
C ASP A 183 3.86 14.64 2.98
N GLY A 184 3.34 13.44 2.70
CA GLY A 184 3.67 12.66 1.51
C GLY A 184 5.04 11.95 1.55
N GLN A 185 5.95 12.35 2.44
CA GLN A 185 7.28 11.74 2.56
C GLN A 185 7.24 10.52 3.49
N LEU A 186 7.73 9.37 3.02
CA LEU A 186 7.97 8.20 3.86
C LEU A 186 9.01 8.54 4.95
N ARG A 187 8.63 8.41 6.22
CA ARG A 187 9.50 8.73 7.37
C ARG A 187 10.15 7.48 7.95
N PHE A 188 9.40 6.39 8.05
CA PHE A 188 9.91 5.11 8.51
C PHE A 188 8.97 3.96 8.11
N THR A 189 9.50 2.75 8.17
CA THR A 189 8.74 1.50 8.15
C THR A 189 8.90 0.78 9.48
N ALA A 190 7.93 -0.06 9.83
CA ALA A 190 7.98 -0.86 11.05
C ALA A 190 7.25 -2.19 10.86
N LYS A 191 7.60 -3.17 11.70
CA LYS A 191 6.85 -4.42 11.82
C LYS A 191 6.30 -4.57 13.23
N ASP A 192 5.04 -4.96 13.36
CA ASP A 192 4.45 -5.38 14.63
C ASP A 192 3.24 -6.29 14.36
N ASN A 193 3.16 -7.40 15.09
CA ASN A 193 2.17 -8.46 14.88
C ASN A 193 1.18 -8.61 16.06
N THR A 194 0.99 -7.53 16.83
CA THR A 194 0.12 -7.49 18.02
C THR A 194 -1.35 -7.63 17.66
N PHE A 195 -1.84 -6.89 16.67
CA PHE A 195 -3.23 -6.99 16.19
C PHE A 195 -3.27 -7.55 14.77
N LYS A 196 -3.68 -8.82 14.67
CA LYS A 196 -3.73 -9.61 13.43
C LYS A 196 -5.05 -9.48 12.68
N ASP A 197 -6.10 -9.16 13.40
CA ASP A 197 -7.46 -9.10 12.88
C ASP A 197 -7.80 -7.71 12.36
N ALA A 198 -8.85 -7.64 11.55
CA ALA A 198 -9.43 -6.37 11.14
C ALA A 198 -10.03 -5.64 12.36
N GLY A 199 -10.00 -4.31 12.33
CA GLY A 199 -10.65 -3.51 13.35
C GLY A 199 -11.01 -2.12 12.85
N ARG A 200 -11.71 -1.36 13.69
CA ARG A 200 -12.17 -0.01 13.39
C ARG A 200 -11.01 0.95 13.21
N ILE A 201 -11.31 2.09 12.60
CA ILE A 201 -10.39 3.22 12.43
C ILE A 201 -10.92 4.45 13.15
N GLY A 202 -10.09 5.49 13.23
CA GLY A 202 -10.51 6.77 13.80
C GLY A 202 -9.37 7.73 14.08
N LEU A 203 -9.67 8.69 14.94
CA LEU A 203 -8.79 9.78 15.34
C LEU A 203 -8.47 9.72 16.82
N TRP A 204 -7.32 10.28 17.19
CA TRP A 204 -6.77 10.23 18.53
C TRP A 204 -6.09 11.54 18.90
N THR A 205 -6.22 11.95 20.15
CA THR A 205 -5.42 13.02 20.75
C THR A 205 -4.88 12.61 22.13
N LYS A 206 -4.05 13.46 22.76
CA LYS A 206 -3.56 13.26 24.13
C LYS A 206 -3.84 14.46 25.02
N ALA A 207 -4.15 14.19 26.28
CA ALA A 207 -4.28 15.21 27.32
C ALA A 207 -5.16 16.38 26.85
N ASP A 208 -4.61 17.59 26.83
CA ASP A 208 -5.29 18.85 26.52
C ASP A 208 -5.10 19.32 25.07
N SER A 209 -4.65 18.42 24.18
CA SER A 209 -4.48 18.69 22.75
C SER A 209 -5.80 19.06 22.07
N VAL A 210 -5.95 20.33 21.74
CA VAL A 210 -6.98 20.81 20.80
C VAL A 210 -6.41 20.68 19.39
N ILE A 211 -6.99 19.76 18.62
CA ILE A 211 -6.55 19.41 17.27
C ILE A 211 -7.75 19.46 16.34
N TYR A 212 -7.56 20.03 15.16
CA TYR A 212 -8.53 19.98 14.07
C TYR A 212 -8.10 18.92 13.07
N PHE A 213 -9.08 18.16 12.57
CA PHE A 213 -8.90 17.11 11.59
C PHE A 213 -9.81 17.34 10.39
N ASP A 214 -9.29 17.00 9.23
CA ASP A 214 -10.00 17.07 7.96
C ASP A 214 -9.50 15.98 7.00
N ASP A 215 -10.27 15.68 5.96
CA ASP A 215 -9.94 14.69 4.93
C ASP A 215 -9.46 13.33 5.51
N LEU A 216 -10.13 12.81 6.55
CA LEU A 216 -9.88 11.43 6.97
C LEU A 216 -10.23 10.51 5.80
N THR A 217 -9.29 9.69 5.37
CA THR A 217 -9.44 8.85 4.19
C THR A 217 -8.98 7.45 4.50
N VAL A 218 -9.81 6.47 4.16
CA VAL A 218 -9.43 5.06 4.19
C VAL A 218 -9.63 4.43 2.83
N LYS A 219 -8.62 3.69 2.39
CA LYS A 219 -8.70 2.78 1.24
C LYS A 219 -8.53 1.36 1.75
N ASP A 220 -9.53 0.53 1.50
CA ASP A 220 -9.48 -0.89 1.83
C ASP A 220 -8.51 -1.63 0.90
N LEU A 221 -7.52 -2.31 1.51
CA LEU A 221 -6.57 -3.13 0.80
C LEU A 221 -6.96 -4.62 0.79
N SER A 222 -8.05 -5.01 1.45
CA SER A 222 -8.54 -6.39 1.46
C SER A 222 -8.99 -6.88 0.08
N GLY A 223 -9.50 -5.96 -0.76
CA GLY A 223 -9.85 -6.22 -2.18
C GLY A 223 -8.75 -5.89 -3.18
N THR A 224 -7.80 -5.01 -2.81
CA THR A 224 -6.54 -4.82 -3.54
C THR A 224 -5.51 -5.73 -2.90
N LYS A 225 -5.65 -7.04 -3.16
CA LYS A 225 -4.65 -8.06 -2.82
C LYS A 225 -3.27 -7.45 -3.05
N SER A 226 -2.55 -7.27 -1.96
CA SER A 226 -1.20 -6.75 -1.96
C SER A 226 -0.40 -7.45 -3.06
N VAL A 227 -0.15 -6.77 -4.17
CA VAL A 227 0.74 -7.29 -5.23
C VAL A 227 2.20 -7.29 -4.74
N LEU A 228 2.47 -6.88 -3.49
CA LEU A 228 3.81 -6.74 -2.94
C LEU A 228 3.89 -7.19 -1.46
N SER A 229 3.29 -8.34 -1.10
CA SER A 229 3.83 -9.14 0.01
C SER A 229 4.50 -10.39 -0.55
N SER A 230 5.81 -10.30 -0.64
CA SER A 230 6.81 -11.29 -1.03
C SER A 230 6.77 -12.58 -0.21
N GLY A 231 5.71 -13.39 -0.37
CA GLY A 231 5.57 -14.65 0.38
C GLY A 231 4.34 -15.50 0.08
N HIS A 232 3.24 -14.91 -0.40
CA HIS A 232 1.95 -15.61 -0.49
C HIS A 232 1.31 -15.58 -1.88
N ILE A 233 2.11 -15.47 -2.93
CA ILE A 233 1.65 -15.62 -4.32
C ILE A 233 2.27 -16.86 -4.96
N VAL A 234 1.58 -17.44 -5.93
CA VAL A 234 2.03 -18.65 -6.64
C VAL A 234 3.47 -18.47 -7.16
N ALA A 235 3.83 -17.29 -7.68
CA ALA A 235 5.20 -17.01 -8.11
C ALA A 235 6.24 -17.24 -7.00
N GLN A 236 5.99 -16.76 -5.78
CA GLN A 236 6.94 -16.91 -4.67
C GLN A 236 7.03 -18.37 -4.23
N LYS A 237 5.90 -19.07 -4.10
CA LYS A 237 5.90 -20.50 -3.78
C LYS A 237 6.67 -21.31 -4.83
N LEU A 238 6.49 -21.02 -6.12
CA LEU A 238 7.23 -21.69 -7.18
C LEU A 238 8.74 -21.46 -7.06
N ILE A 239 9.17 -20.23 -6.72
CA ILE A 239 10.59 -19.94 -6.49
C ILE A 239 11.11 -20.65 -5.23
N ASP A 240 10.35 -20.69 -4.15
CA ASP A 240 10.74 -21.37 -2.91
C ASP A 240 10.88 -22.88 -3.12
N ASP A 241 9.91 -23.51 -3.79
CA ASP A 241 9.94 -24.93 -4.13
C ASP A 241 11.12 -25.25 -5.07
N LEU A 242 11.36 -24.39 -6.07
CA LEU A 242 12.45 -24.55 -7.02
C LEU A 242 13.82 -24.37 -6.35
N ALA A 243 13.97 -23.39 -5.47
CA ALA A 243 15.20 -23.17 -4.69
C ALA A 243 15.47 -24.32 -3.72
N ALA A 244 14.43 -24.86 -3.08
CA ALA A 244 14.55 -26.02 -2.21
C ALA A 244 14.98 -27.28 -2.98
N LYS A 245 14.49 -27.44 -4.22
CA LYS A 245 14.84 -28.57 -5.08
C LYS A 245 16.20 -28.43 -5.75
N HIS A 246 16.63 -27.20 -6.02
CA HIS A 246 17.87 -26.88 -6.73
C HIS A 246 18.79 -25.97 -5.89
N PRO A 247 19.40 -26.50 -4.82
CA PRO A 247 20.27 -25.73 -3.93
C PRO A 247 21.54 -25.20 -4.60
N GLU A 248 21.87 -25.65 -5.82
CA GLU A 248 22.97 -25.14 -6.62
C GLU A 248 22.76 -23.70 -7.14
N PHE A 249 21.51 -23.22 -7.18
CA PHE A 249 21.21 -21.84 -7.53
C PHE A 249 21.12 -20.98 -6.27
N VAL A 250 22.14 -20.17 -6.03
CA VAL A 250 22.24 -19.33 -4.84
C VAL A 250 21.30 -18.13 -4.89
N ARG A 251 20.90 -17.71 -6.10
CA ARG A 251 19.91 -16.65 -6.31
C ARG A 251 19.01 -17.02 -7.49
N ILE A 252 17.72 -16.94 -7.26
CA ILE A 252 16.66 -17.14 -8.24
C ILE A 252 15.76 -15.92 -8.20
N GLY A 253 15.53 -15.30 -9.35
CA GLY A 253 14.67 -14.12 -9.49
C GLY A 253 13.68 -14.31 -10.64
N LEU A 254 12.40 -14.01 -10.39
CA LEU A 254 11.35 -14.03 -11.41
C LEU A 254 10.99 -12.60 -11.83
N HIS A 255 11.25 -12.27 -13.09
CA HIS A 255 11.10 -10.93 -13.66
C HIS A 255 9.88 -10.89 -14.56
N VAL A 256 8.78 -10.31 -14.09
CA VAL A 256 7.50 -10.28 -14.80
C VAL A 256 6.91 -8.88 -14.70
N THR A 257 6.10 -8.46 -15.67
CA THR A 257 5.28 -7.25 -15.57
C THR A 257 3.96 -7.57 -14.88
N PRO A 258 3.74 -7.08 -13.64
CA PRO A 258 2.48 -7.26 -12.92
C PRO A 258 1.28 -6.68 -13.69
N PRO A 259 0.05 -7.20 -13.47
CA PRO A 259 -1.14 -6.68 -14.14
C PRO A 259 -1.42 -5.19 -13.88
N ASP A 260 -0.99 -4.66 -12.74
CA ASP A 260 -1.21 -3.29 -12.27
C ASP A 260 -0.01 -2.36 -12.48
N LYS A 261 1.03 -2.81 -13.19
CA LYS A 261 2.27 -2.06 -13.43
C LYS A 261 2.62 -2.03 -14.90
N GLU A 262 3.21 -0.92 -15.32
CA GLU A 262 3.74 -0.77 -16.69
C GLU A 262 5.16 -1.34 -16.83
N LYS A 263 5.89 -1.46 -15.71
CA LYS A 263 7.28 -1.89 -15.69
C LYS A 263 7.41 -3.34 -15.24
N ASN A 264 8.40 -4.04 -15.82
CA ASN A 264 8.82 -5.35 -15.36
C ASN A 264 9.58 -5.21 -14.03
N ILE A 265 9.26 -6.06 -13.06
CA ILE A 265 9.88 -6.07 -11.73
C ILE A 265 10.20 -7.50 -11.31
N ILE A 266 11.01 -7.64 -10.26
CA ILE A 266 11.21 -8.91 -9.57
C ILE A 266 9.95 -9.22 -8.74
N VAL A 267 9.10 -10.12 -9.23
CA VAL A 267 7.83 -10.49 -8.57
C VAL A 267 7.99 -11.61 -7.54
N ALA A 268 9.07 -12.40 -7.64
CA ALA A 268 9.42 -13.45 -6.70
C ALA A 268 10.93 -13.67 -6.69
N SER A 269 11.50 -14.00 -5.53
CA SER A 269 12.91 -14.34 -5.39
C SER A 269 13.19 -15.11 -4.10
N ASN A 270 14.22 -15.96 -4.10
CA ASN A 270 14.76 -16.53 -2.86
C ASN A 270 15.60 -15.52 -2.04
N ILE A 271 15.82 -14.31 -2.57
CA ILE A 271 16.45 -13.18 -1.88
C ILE A 271 15.36 -12.12 -1.59
N PRO A 272 14.78 -12.06 -0.37
CA PRO A 272 13.61 -11.22 -0.09
C PRO A 272 13.81 -9.73 -0.41
N ALA A 273 15.02 -9.21 -0.21
CA ALA A 273 15.36 -7.81 -0.48
C ALA A 273 15.31 -7.41 -1.97
N LYS A 274 15.30 -8.39 -2.89
CA LYS A 274 15.22 -8.17 -4.33
C LYS A 274 13.78 -7.97 -4.82
N ILE A 275 12.79 -8.47 -4.10
CA ILE A 275 11.40 -8.46 -4.56
C ILE A 275 10.87 -7.02 -4.60
N GLY A 276 10.22 -6.66 -5.71
CA GLY A 276 9.72 -5.32 -5.98
C GLY A 276 10.71 -4.38 -6.70
N GLN A 277 11.98 -4.78 -6.86
CA GLN A 277 12.94 -4.00 -7.64
C GLN A 277 12.58 -4.02 -9.13
N THR A 278 12.83 -2.91 -9.84
CA THR A 278 12.65 -2.85 -11.30
C THR A 278 13.68 -3.74 -11.98
N SER A 279 13.25 -4.48 -13.00
CA SER A 279 14.16 -5.36 -13.75
C SER A 279 15.19 -4.56 -14.53
N ASP A 280 16.41 -5.09 -14.56
CA ASP A 280 17.54 -4.40 -15.17
C ASP A 280 17.55 -4.60 -16.70
N SER A 281 18.46 -3.90 -17.39
CA SER A 281 18.48 -3.86 -18.86
C SER A 281 18.72 -5.23 -19.51
N GLU A 282 19.42 -6.10 -18.80
CA GLU A 282 19.83 -7.44 -19.18
C GLU A 282 18.65 -8.42 -19.14
N ASP A 283 17.79 -8.31 -18.13
CA ASP A 283 16.54 -9.08 -18.02
C ASP A 283 15.59 -8.74 -19.17
N LEU A 284 15.47 -7.44 -19.46
CA LEU A 284 14.70 -6.95 -20.61
C LEU A 284 15.32 -7.40 -21.93
N THR A 285 16.64 -7.57 -21.99
CA THR A 285 17.33 -8.05 -23.20
C THR A 285 17.02 -9.51 -23.45
N ALA A 286 17.09 -10.39 -22.45
CA ALA A 286 16.73 -11.80 -22.58
C ALA A 286 15.26 -11.98 -23.05
N MET A 287 14.35 -11.13 -22.55
CA MET A 287 12.95 -11.11 -23.01
C MET A 287 12.81 -10.67 -24.46
N LYS A 288 13.55 -9.64 -24.89
CA LYS A 288 13.46 -9.08 -26.24
C LYS A 288 14.13 -9.97 -27.29
N SER A 289 15.29 -10.55 -26.97
CA SER A 289 16.06 -11.35 -27.90
C SER A 289 15.59 -12.80 -27.98
N GLY A 290 14.89 -13.30 -26.95
CA GLY A 290 14.53 -14.72 -26.83
C GLY A 290 15.74 -15.63 -26.60
N THR A 291 16.91 -15.07 -26.31
CA THR A 291 18.16 -15.79 -26.07
C THR A 291 18.62 -15.60 -24.62
N PRO A 292 19.33 -16.57 -24.04
CA PRO A 292 19.95 -16.39 -22.73
C PRO A 292 20.91 -15.20 -22.72
N VAL A 293 20.96 -14.49 -21.60
CA VAL A 293 22.01 -13.53 -21.26
C VAL A 293 22.81 -14.11 -20.10
N VAL A 294 24.14 -14.07 -20.19
CA VAL A 294 25.03 -14.62 -19.16
C VAL A 294 25.95 -13.51 -18.67
N LEU A 295 25.98 -13.31 -17.36
CA LEU A 295 26.85 -12.35 -16.70
C LEU A 295 27.75 -13.07 -15.70
N LYS A 296 29.01 -12.63 -15.61
CA LYS A 296 29.93 -13.12 -14.59
C LYS A 296 29.92 -12.18 -13.39
N GLU A 297 29.51 -12.70 -12.23
CA GLU A 297 29.46 -11.99 -10.96
C GLU A 297 30.50 -12.57 -9.99
N GLY A 298 31.75 -12.11 -10.10
CA GLY A 298 32.85 -12.66 -9.32
C GLY A 298 33.09 -14.14 -9.67
N GLU A 299 32.83 -15.03 -8.70
CA GLU A 299 32.91 -16.48 -8.88
C GLU A 299 31.60 -17.13 -9.37
N TYR A 300 30.51 -16.35 -9.48
CA TYR A 300 29.20 -16.82 -9.91
C TYR A 300 28.94 -16.50 -11.39
N LEU A 301 28.08 -17.30 -12.01
CA LEU A 301 27.44 -16.97 -13.28
C LEU A 301 25.97 -16.67 -13.01
N ASP A 302 25.50 -15.52 -13.46
CA ASP A 302 24.08 -15.21 -13.53
C ASP A 302 23.58 -15.49 -14.95
N VAL A 303 22.68 -16.45 -15.06
CA VAL A 303 22.10 -16.87 -16.34
C VAL A 303 20.64 -16.42 -16.37
N THR A 304 20.36 -15.40 -17.17
CA THR A 304 19.00 -14.90 -17.37
C THR A 304 18.40 -15.53 -18.62
N LEU A 305 17.22 -16.13 -18.47
CA LEU A 305 16.51 -16.85 -19.53
C LEU A 305 15.14 -16.24 -19.79
N PRO A 306 14.67 -16.21 -21.05
CA PRO A 306 13.27 -15.91 -21.33
C PRO A 306 12.37 -16.96 -20.66
N LEU A 307 11.33 -16.50 -19.98
CA LEU A 307 10.38 -17.32 -19.25
C LEU A 307 9.07 -17.43 -20.02
N HIS A 308 8.62 -18.66 -20.23
CA HIS A 308 7.34 -18.96 -20.86
C HIS A 308 6.34 -19.54 -19.85
N ASP A 309 5.05 -19.40 -20.14
CA ASP A 309 4.06 -20.27 -19.48
C ASP A 309 4.04 -21.65 -20.14
N SER A 310 3.31 -22.59 -19.53
CA SER A 310 3.15 -23.96 -20.00
C SER A 310 2.53 -24.10 -21.40
N THR A 311 1.97 -23.02 -21.96
CA THR A 311 1.47 -22.96 -23.35
C THR A 311 2.54 -22.53 -24.36
N GLY A 312 3.72 -22.13 -23.88
CA GLY A 312 4.83 -21.62 -24.68
C GLY A 312 4.77 -20.11 -24.92
N LYS A 313 3.85 -19.38 -24.27
CA LYS A 313 3.78 -17.92 -24.40
C LYS A 313 4.86 -17.26 -23.54
N LEU A 314 5.62 -16.33 -24.11
CA LEU A 314 6.59 -15.53 -23.36
C LEU A 314 5.88 -14.62 -22.34
N ILE A 315 6.28 -14.71 -21.08
CA ILE A 315 5.64 -13.99 -19.96
C ILE A 315 6.60 -13.15 -19.11
N GLY A 316 7.91 -13.37 -19.23
CA GLY A 316 8.91 -12.68 -18.42
C GLY A 316 10.33 -13.19 -18.66
N ALA A 317 11.18 -13.04 -17.66
CA ALA A 317 12.48 -13.67 -17.58
C ALA A 317 12.69 -14.32 -16.19
N VAL A 318 13.62 -15.27 -16.13
CA VAL A 318 14.08 -15.87 -14.87
C VAL A 318 15.61 -15.74 -14.79
N GLY A 319 16.09 -15.13 -13.72
CA GLY A 319 17.51 -15.04 -13.38
C GLY A 319 17.90 -16.22 -12.49
N LEU A 320 18.94 -16.95 -12.89
CA LEU A 320 19.45 -18.13 -12.19
C LEU A 320 20.94 -17.96 -11.95
N THR A 321 21.30 -17.57 -10.73
CA THR A 321 22.69 -17.37 -10.32
C THR A 321 23.24 -18.62 -9.65
N LEU A 322 24.37 -19.10 -10.13
CA LEU A 322 24.99 -20.34 -9.67
C LEU A 322 26.52 -20.24 -9.65
N LYS A 323 27.17 -21.04 -8.81
CA LYS A 323 28.62 -21.20 -8.85
C LYS A 323 28.98 -22.33 -9.82
N PRO A 324 29.75 -22.08 -10.89
CA PRO A 324 30.16 -23.15 -11.80
C PRO A 324 31.02 -24.19 -11.09
N GLY A 325 30.90 -25.45 -11.48
CA GLY A 325 31.78 -26.52 -11.00
C GLY A 325 33.23 -26.33 -11.47
N PRO A 326 34.22 -26.94 -10.79
CA PRO A 326 35.61 -26.88 -11.23
C PRO A 326 35.76 -27.40 -12.69
N GLY A 327 36.25 -26.55 -13.58
CA GLY A 327 36.43 -26.87 -15.00
C GLY A 327 35.13 -26.97 -15.82
N GLU A 328 33.98 -26.59 -15.24
CA GLU A 328 32.71 -26.58 -15.96
C GLU A 328 32.73 -25.52 -17.07
N ARG A 329 32.30 -25.90 -18.28
CA ARG A 329 32.15 -24.95 -19.39
C ARG A 329 30.88 -24.15 -19.20
N GLU A 330 30.89 -22.88 -19.58
CA GLU A 330 29.72 -22.00 -19.52
C GLU A 330 28.48 -22.61 -20.20
N ALA A 331 28.66 -23.27 -21.35
CA ALA A 331 27.58 -23.97 -22.06
C ALA A 331 26.90 -25.07 -21.22
N ASP A 332 27.64 -25.71 -20.32
CA ASP A 332 27.11 -26.74 -19.41
C ASP A 332 26.28 -26.09 -18.28
N ALA A 333 26.74 -24.96 -17.73
CA ALA A 333 25.99 -24.14 -16.77
C ALA A 333 24.68 -23.59 -17.36
N ILE A 334 24.73 -23.04 -18.59
CA ILE A 334 23.55 -22.57 -19.33
C ILE A 334 22.56 -23.73 -19.56
N ARG A 335 23.06 -24.92 -19.90
CA ARG A 335 22.19 -26.09 -20.12
C ARG A 335 21.45 -26.49 -18.85
N ARG A 336 22.11 -26.43 -17.68
CA ARG A 336 21.48 -26.67 -16.38
C ARG A 336 20.43 -25.61 -16.06
N ALA A 337 20.79 -24.32 -16.15
CA ALA A 337 19.85 -23.23 -15.95
C ALA A 337 18.59 -23.35 -16.84
N ARG A 338 18.78 -23.74 -18.12
CA ARG A 338 17.66 -23.96 -19.04
C ARG A 338 16.79 -25.17 -18.67
N ALA A 339 17.39 -26.24 -18.15
CA ALA A 339 16.61 -27.38 -17.66
C ALA A 339 15.74 -26.97 -16.46
N THR A 340 16.31 -26.23 -15.51
CA THR A 340 15.59 -25.71 -14.33
C THR A 340 14.51 -24.70 -14.71
N ALA A 341 14.79 -23.78 -15.63
CA ALA A 341 13.77 -22.86 -16.15
C ALA A 341 12.59 -23.61 -16.77
N ARG A 342 12.83 -24.65 -17.59
CA ARG A 342 11.75 -25.47 -18.18
C ARG A 342 10.93 -26.23 -17.14
N GLU A 343 11.54 -26.63 -16.04
CA GLU A 343 10.81 -27.23 -14.92
C GLU A 343 9.83 -26.21 -14.30
N LEU A 344 10.28 -24.98 -14.10
CA LEU A 344 9.45 -23.87 -13.63
C LEU A 344 8.32 -23.57 -14.62
N GLU A 345 8.61 -23.43 -15.92
CA GLU A 345 7.64 -23.10 -16.97
C GLU A 345 6.45 -24.08 -17.01
N ARG A 346 6.70 -25.38 -16.79
CA ARG A 346 5.64 -26.41 -16.74
C ARG A 346 4.63 -26.20 -15.62
N GLN A 347 5.01 -25.48 -14.57
CA GLN A 347 4.18 -25.22 -13.40
C GLN A 347 3.43 -23.88 -13.51
N ILE A 348 3.58 -23.15 -14.62
CA ILE A 348 2.96 -21.85 -14.83
C ILE A 348 1.86 -21.99 -15.88
N PRO A 349 0.57 -22.06 -15.51
CA PRO A 349 -0.52 -22.15 -16.48
C PRO A 349 -0.66 -20.88 -17.33
N SER A 350 -0.41 -19.72 -16.73
CA SER A 350 -0.42 -18.42 -17.40
C SER A 350 0.27 -17.36 -16.56
N LYS A 351 0.62 -16.22 -17.19
CA LYS A 351 1.16 -15.05 -16.47
C LYS A 351 0.26 -14.58 -15.31
N ALA A 352 -1.06 -14.61 -15.49
CA ALA A 352 -1.98 -14.12 -14.46
C ALA A 352 -1.95 -14.99 -13.19
N ARG A 353 -1.83 -16.31 -13.36
CA ARG A 353 -1.79 -17.27 -12.25
C ARG A 353 -0.58 -17.10 -11.33
N LEU A 354 0.52 -16.50 -11.82
CA LEU A 354 1.68 -16.18 -10.99
C LEU A 354 1.34 -15.25 -9.82
N PHE A 355 0.29 -14.44 -9.96
CA PHE A 355 -0.16 -13.46 -8.98
C PHE A 355 -1.34 -13.96 -8.14
N ASP A 356 -1.81 -15.19 -8.36
CA ASP A 356 -2.82 -15.79 -7.51
C ASP A 356 -2.26 -16.01 -6.10
N PRO A 357 -3.08 -15.89 -5.04
CA PRO A 357 -2.64 -16.21 -3.69
C PRO A 357 -2.38 -17.71 -3.56
N THR A 358 -1.38 -18.08 -2.76
CA THR A 358 -1.19 -19.45 -2.27
C THR A 358 -2.14 -19.69 -1.10
N ALA A 359 -2.75 -20.88 -1.02
CA ALA A 359 -3.66 -21.27 0.06
C ALA A 359 -2.98 -21.36 1.43
#